data_AF-A0A094B816-F1
#
_entry.id   AF-A0A094B816-F1
#
_cell.length_a   1.000
_cell.length_b   1.000
_cell.length_c   1.000
_cell.angle_alpha   90.00
_cell.angle_beta   90.00
_cell.angle_gamma   90.00
#
_symmetry.space_group_name_H-M   'P 1'
#
loop_
_entity.id
_entity.type
_entity.pdbx_description
1 polymer ?
#
loop_
_entity_poly.entity_id
_entity_poly.type
_entity_poly.pdbx_seq_one_letter_code
_entity_poly.pdbx_strand_id
1 'polypeptide(L)'
;IKNAPVPFFIRPITTRVAAGIRTNYLDPNFDTTFAFLEEQIKTSPGGGKYMCGPHLTAADILISFPLIAAKGRGELLPKEKYPALRAYADMLEEEEGYKKSIAKVEEVDGKFSAMV
;
A
#
# COMPACT_ATOMS: atom_id res chain seq x y z
N ILE A 1 11.40 9.66 -11.97
CA ILE A 1 11.78 11.10 -12.00
C ILE A 1 12.86 11.45 -10.97
N LYS A 2 12.81 10.94 -9.72
CA LYS A 2 13.82 11.26 -8.67
C LYS A 2 15.29 10.93 -8.99
N ASN A 3 15.56 10.02 -9.94
CA ASN A 3 16.92 9.52 -10.23
C ASN A 3 17.39 9.81 -11.68
N ALA A 4 16.81 10.80 -12.37
CA ALA A 4 17.32 11.19 -13.68
C ALA A 4 18.78 11.69 -13.55
N PRO A 5 19.70 11.29 -14.45
CA PRO A 5 21.09 11.74 -14.41
C PRO A 5 21.15 13.23 -14.78
N VAL A 6 20.91 14.09 -13.79
CA VAL A 6 21.00 15.54 -13.93
C VAL A 6 22.25 16.07 -13.20
N PRO A 7 22.90 17.11 -13.74
CA PRO A 7 24.06 17.74 -13.10
C PRO A 7 23.76 18.17 -11.66
N PHE A 8 24.79 18.15 -10.79
CA PHE A 8 24.60 18.33 -9.34
C PHE A 8 23.85 19.63 -8.97
N PHE A 9 24.03 20.68 -9.77
CA PHE A 9 23.41 21.99 -9.57
C PHE A 9 21.93 22.06 -9.96
N ILE A 10 21.43 21.16 -10.84
CA ILE A 10 20.00 21.10 -11.22
C ILE A 10 19.23 20.12 -10.32
N ARG A 11 19.92 19.14 -9.71
CA ARG A 11 19.33 18.20 -8.74
C ARG A 11 18.39 18.85 -7.71
N PRO A 12 18.74 19.96 -7.02
CA PRO A 12 17.83 20.57 -6.03
C PRO A 12 16.52 21.10 -6.64
N ILE A 13 16.54 21.55 -7.90
CA ILE A 13 15.34 22.05 -8.60
C ILE A 13 14.43 20.87 -8.97
N THR A 14 14.99 19.83 -9.59
CA THR A 14 14.22 18.64 -9.97
C THR A 14 13.65 17.90 -8.76
N THR A 15 14.39 17.86 -7.65
CA THR A 15 13.91 17.28 -6.38
C THR A 15 12.76 18.10 -5.80
N ARG A 16 12.81 19.44 -5.85
CA ARG A 16 11.71 20.29 -5.40
C ARG A 16 10.46 20.16 -6.24
N VAL A 17 10.58 20.08 -7.57
CA VAL A 17 9.41 19.88 -8.45
C VAL A 17 8.77 18.52 -8.19
N ALA A 18 9.56 17.45 -8.10
CA ALA A 18 9.05 16.12 -7.78
C ALA A 18 8.43 16.06 -6.36
N ALA A 19 8.99 16.78 -5.40
CA ALA A 19 8.41 16.93 -4.07
C ALA A 19 7.07 17.68 -4.12
N GLY A 20 6.99 18.79 -4.87
CA GLY A 20 5.76 19.58 -5.01
C GLY A 20 4.60 18.81 -5.65
N ILE A 21 4.87 17.97 -6.66
CA ILE A 21 3.83 17.10 -7.25
C ILE A 21 3.33 16.09 -6.21
N ARG A 22 4.24 15.49 -5.44
CA ARG A 22 3.88 14.56 -4.38
C ARG A 22 3.02 15.23 -3.30
N THR A 23 3.48 16.35 -2.74
CA THR A 23 2.79 17.02 -1.63
C THR A 23 1.48 17.67 -2.03
N ASN A 24 1.39 18.22 -3.25
CA ASN A 24 0.20 18.98 -3.65
C ASN A 24 -0.88 18.11 -4.29
N TYR A 25 -0.53 16.91 -4.77
CA TYR A 25 -1.48 16.04 -5.49
C TYR A 25 -1.51 14.61 -4.99
N LEU A 26 -0.36 13.96 -4.76
CA LEU A 26 -0.36 12.54 -4.40
C LEU A 26 -0.72 12.32 -2.93
N ASP A 27 -0.10 13.08 -2.02
CA ASP A 27 -0.31 12.90 -0.58
C ASP A 27 -1.77 13.19 -0.16
N PRO A 28 -2.47 14.22 -0.67
CA PRO A 28 -3.90 14.41 -0.39
C PRO A 28 -4.80 13.29 -0.92
N ASN A 29 -4.46 12.73 -2.09
CA ASN A 29 -5.20 11.61 -2.68
C ASN A 29 -5.00 10.31 -1.88
N PHE A 30 -3.78 10.05 -1.42
CA PHE A 30 -3.49 8.95 -0.50
C PHE A 30 -4.26 9.12 0.80
N ASP A 31 -4.21 10.30 1.40
CA ASP A 31 -4.92 10.60 2.64
C ASP A 31 -6.42 10.36 2.53
N THR A 32 -7.04 10.84 1.44
CA THR A 32 -8.47 10.65 1.16
C THR A 32 -8.81 9.17 1.01
N THR A 33 -8.01 8.44 0.22
CA THR A 33 -8.24 7.02 -0.07
C THR A 33 -8.04 6.16 1.17
N PHE A 34 -6.96 6.38 1.93
CA PHE A 34 -6.67 5.63 3.15
C PHE A 34 -7.68 5.94 4.26
N ALA A 35 -8.14 7.19 4.38
CA ALA A 35 -9.21 7.53 5.32
C ALA A 35 -10.52 6.81 4.97
N PHE A 36 -10.89 6.77 3.69
CA PHE A 36 -12.04 6.01 3.23
C PHE A 36 -11.91 4.52 3.55
N LEU A 37 -10.79 3.89 3.20
CA LEU A 37 -10.57 2.46 3.45
C LEU A 37 -10.53 2.12 4.95
N GLU A 38 -9.88 2.96 5.76
CA GLU A 38 -9.87 2.85 7.23
C GLU A 38 -11.29 2.85 7.81
N GLU A 39 -12.19 3.66 7.26
CA GLU A 39 -13.61 3.67 7.66
C GLU A 39 -14.35 2.42 7.16
N GLN A 40 -14.18 2.03 5.89
CA GLN A 40 -14.85 0.85 5.33
C GLN A 40 -14.52 -0.43 6.08
N ILE A 41 -13.27 -0.60 6.52
CA ILE A 41 -12.86 -1.77 7.32
C ILE A 41 -13.57 -1.78 8.67
N LYS A 42 -13.73 -0.62 9.31
CA LYS A 42 -14.45 -0.50 10.60
C LYS A 42 -15.95 -0.79 10.45
N THR A 43 -16.51 -0.50 9.28
CA THR A 43 -17.93 -0.70 8.97
C THR A 43 -18.17 -1.92 8.07
N SER A 44 -17.27 -2.91 8.11
CA SER A 44 -17.39 -4.11 7.29
C SER A 44 -18.79 -4.76 7.45
N PRO A 45 -19.44 -5.17 6.35
CA PRO A 45 -20.76 -5.79 6.40
C PRO A 45 -20.83 -6.97 7.39
N GLY A 46 -21.82 -6.94 8.29
CA GLY A 46 -21.99 -7.99 9.30
C GLY A 46 -20.90 -8.01 10.38
N GLY A 47 -20.10 -6.95 10.54
CA GLY A 47 -18.99 -6.89 11.49
C GLY A 47 -17.84 -7.81 11.10
N GLY A 48 -17.71 -8.10 9.81
CA GLY A 48 -16.67 -8.98 9.29
C GLY A 48 -15.26 -8.41 9.40
N LYS A 49 -14.26 -9.28 9.24
CA LYS A 49 -12.85 -8.88 9.26
C LYS A 49 -12.28 -8.49 7.88
N TYR A 50 -13.04 -8.75 6.81
CA TYR A 50 -12.67 -8.42 5.42
C TYR A 50 -13.49 -7.25 4.89
N MET A 51 -13.12 -6.68 3.75
CA MET A 51 -13.78 -5.50 3.18
C MET A 51 -15.28 -5.73 2.91
N CYS A 52 -15.63 -6.93 2.45
CA CYS A 52 -16.99 -7.30 2.07
C CYS A 52 -17.70 -8.21 3.09
N GLY A 53 -17.15 -8.33 4.31
CA GLY A 53 -17.78 -9.05 5.41
C GLY A 53 -16.91 -10.18 5.99
N PRO A 54 -17.49 -11.33 6.38
CA PRO A 54 -16.78 -12.33 7.18
C PRO A 54 -15.81 -13.21 6.36
N HIS A 55 -15.89 -13.19 5.04
CA HIS A 55 -15.10 -14.05 4.14
C HIS A 55 -14.24 -13.23 3.19
N LEU A 56 -13.05 -13.77 2.88
CA LEU A 56 -12.14 -13.21 1.91
C LEU A 56 -12.81 -13.17 0.52
N THR A 57 -12.67 -12.05 -0.18
CA THR A 57 -13.21 -11.85 -1.52
C THR A 57 -12.14 -11.38 -2.50
N ALA A 58 -12.50 -11.31 -3.78
CA ALA A 58 -11.64 -10.72 -4.81
C ALA A 58 -11.29 -9.24 -4.52
N ALA A 59 -12.16 -8.50 -3.82
CA ALA A 59 -11.89 -7.12 -3.44
C ALA A 59 -10.69 -7.03 -2.48
N ASP A 60 -10.63 -7.93 -1.49
CA ASP A 60 -9.53 -8.04 -0.55
C ASP A 60 -8.21 -8.42 -1.25
N ILE A 61 -8.26 -9.35 -2.20
CA ILE A 61 -7.10 -9.76 -3.00
C ILE A 61 -6.59 -8.57 -3.82
N LEU A 62 -7.47 -7.84 -4.50
CA LEU A 62 -7.09 -6.69 -5.33
C LEU A 62 -6.45 -5.58 -4.49
N ILE A 63 -7.03 -5.27 -3.33
CA ILE A 63 -6.56 -4.18 -2.48
C ILE A 63 -5.31 -4.57 -1.66
N SER A 64 -5.04 -5.86 -1.48
CA SER A 64 -3.85 -6.35 -0.76
C SER A 64 -2.56 -5.78 -1.33
N PHE A 65 -2.35 -5.88 -2.65
CA PHE A 65 -1.12 -5.44 -3.31
C PHE A 65 -0.76 -3.97 -3.05
N PRO A 66 -1.63 -2.98 -3.36
CA PRO A 66 -1.31 -1.58 -3.12
C PRO A 66 -1.16 -1.26 -1.63
N LEU A 67 -1.92 -1.90 -0.73
CA LEU A 67 -1.80 -1.65 0.71
C LEU A 67 -0.49 -2.19 1.27
N ILE A 68 -0.10 -3.41 0.90
CA ILE A 68 1.18 -4.02 1.29
C ILE A 68 2.36 -3.20 0.76
N ALA A 69 2.29 -2.78 -0.50
CA ALA A 69 3.29 -1.91 -1.10
C ALA A 69 3.37 -0.54 -0.41
N ALA A 70 2.22 0.07 -0.07
CA ALA A 70 2.19 1.32 0.69
C ALA A 70 2.76 1.16 2.09
N LYS A 71 2.46 0.03 2.74
CA LYS A 71 3.00 -0.37 4.04
C LYS A 71 4.53 -0.52 4.02
N GLY A 72 5.10 -1.03 2.93
CA GLY A 72 6.55 -1.15 2.73
C GLY A 72 7.25 0.17 2.38
N ARG A 73 6.52 1.15 1.83
CA ARG A 73 7.05 2.47 1.41
C ARG A 73 7.10 3.49 2.54
N GLY A 74 7.80 3.16 3.63
CA GLY A 74 8.04 4.07 4.75
C GLY A 74 6.75 4.61 5.38
N GLU A 75 6.69 5.94 5.58
CA GLU A 75 5.54 6.64 6.20
C GLU A 75 4.32 6.84 5.26
N LEU A 76 4.24 6.13 4.12
CA LEU A 76 3.12 6.31 3.21
C LEU A 76 1.79 5.83 3.82
N LEU A 77 1.81 4.72 4.57
CA LEU A 77 0.66 4.21 5.33
C LEU A 77 0.99 4.21 6.83
N PRO A 78 0.95 5.37 7.51
CA PRO A 78 1.34 5.51 8.91
C PRO A 78 0.31 4.86 9.83
N LYS A 79 0.78 4.01 10.76
CA LYS A 79 -0.07 3.23 11.67
C LYS A 79 -0.83 4.13 12.66
N GLU A 80 -0.23 5.24 13.03
CA GLU A 80 -0.79 6.23 13.97
C GLU A 80 -2.04 6.90 13.40
N LYS A 81 -2.11 7.05 12.07
CA LYS A 81 -3.23 7.67 11.36
C LYS A 81 -4.25 6.65 10.86
N TYR A 82 -3.80 5.48 10.42
CA TYR A 82 -4.64 4.44 9.83
C TYR A 82 -4.42 3.07 10.51
N PRO A 83 -4.73 2.94 11.80
CA PRO A 83 -4.42 1.73 12.56
C PRO A 83 -5.21 0.50 12.10
N ALA A 84 -6.49 0.64 11.71
CA ALA A 84 -7.30 -0.49 11.27
C ALA A 84 -6.89 -0.97 9.88
N LEU A 85 -6.62 -0.04 8.96
CA LEU A 85 -6.12 -0.32 7.61
C LEU A 85 -4.75 -0.97 7.65
N ARG A 86 -3.88 -0.54 8.58
CA ARG A 86 -2.58 -1.18 8.79
C ARG A 86 -2.72 -2.61 9.30
N ALA A 87 -3.57 -2.83 10.31
CA ALA A 87 -3.84 -4.17 10.83
C ALA A 87 -4.48 -5.09 9.78
N TYR A 88 -5.33 -4.54 8.92
CA TYR A 88 -5.92 -5.26 7.81
C TYR A 88 -4.88 -5.66 6.75
N ALA A 89 -3.94 -4.77 6.41
CA ALA A 89 -2.82 -5.13 5.52
C ALA A 89 -1.93 -6.23 6.12
N ASP A 90 -1.65 -6.17 7.43
CA ASP A 90 -0.93 -7.23 8.14
C ASP A 90 -1.70 -8.57 8.09
N MET A 91 -3.02 -8.55 8.32
CA MET A 91 -3.87 -9.73 8.22
C MET A 91 -3.87 -10.35 6.81
N LEU A 92 -3.94 -9.52 5.75
CA LEU A 92 -3.93 -9.99 4.36
C LEU A 92 -2.61 -10.66 3.98
N GLU A 93 -1.46 -10.20 4.52
CA GLU A 93 -0.17 -10.86 4.33
C GLU A 93 -0.09 -12.23 5.02
N GLU A 94 -0.82 -12.39 6.13
CA GLU A 94 -0.87 -13.64 6.88
C GLU A 94 -1.79 -14.69 6.25
N GLU A 95 -2.61 -14.32 5.26
CA GLU A 95 -3.46 -15.25 4.53
C GLU A 95 -2.65 -16.36 3.87
N GLU A 96 -3.08 -17.61 4.06
CA GLU A 96 -2.42 -18.78 3.49
C GLU A 96 -2.34 -18.73 1.96
N GLY A 97 -3.36 -18.15 1.31
CA GLY A 97 -3.37 -17.92 -0.13
C GLY A 97 -2.27 -16.95 -0.58
N TYR A 98 -2.01 -15.91 0.21
CA TYR A 98 -0.96 -14.93 -0.07
C TYR A 98 0.43 -15.57 0.06
N LYS A 99 0.70 -16.25 1.18
CA LYS A 99 1.96 -16.98 1.42
C LYS A 99 2.27 -18.02 0.33
N LYS A 100 1.25 -18.79 -0.09
CA LYS A 100 1.40 -19.74 -1.20
C LYS A 100 1.71 -19.05 -2.52
N SER A 101 1.13 -17.88 -2.77
CA SER A 101 1.43 -17.12 -3.99
C SER A 101 2.88 -16.61 -4.00
N ILE A 102 3.38 -16.13 -2.86
CA ILE A 102 4.80 -15.76 -2.70
C ILE A 102 5.71 -16.95 -2.97
N ALA A 103 5.46 -18.09 -2.30
CA ALA A 103 6.26 -19.30 -2.49
C ALA A 103 6.30 -19.73 -3.96
N LYS A 104 5.18 -19.58 -4.68
CA LYS A 104 5.13 -19.90 -6.10
C LYS A 104 5.95 -18.93 -6.95
N VAL A 105 5.89 -17.63 -6.66
CA VAL A 105 6.71 -16.62 -7.35
C VAL A 105 8.19 -16.89 -7.08
N GLU A 106 8.58 -17.24 -5.86
CA GLU A 106 9.97 -17.59 -5.54
C GLU A 106 10.45 -18.85 -6.25
N GLU A 107 9.59 -19.86 -6.40
CA GLU A 107 9.89 -21.08 -7.17
C GLU A 107 10.18 -20.76 -8.65
N VAL A 108 9.45 -19.81 -9.25
CA VAL A 108 9.54 -19.50 -10.68
C VAL A 108 10.60 -18.44 -10.98
N ASP A 109 10.64 -17.36 -10.19
CA ASP A 109 11.43 -16.15 -10.44
C ASP A 109 12.62 -15.99 -9.48
N GLY A 110 12.77 -16.88 -8.50
CA GLY A 110 13.89 -16.93 -7.55
C GLY A 110 13.85 -15.91 -6.41
N LYS A 111 13.06 -14.84 -6.52
CA LYS A 111 12.84 -13.87 -5.43
C LYS A 111 11.49 -13.17 -5.56
N PHE A 112 10.84 -12.92 -4.42
CA PHE A 112 9.67 -12.06 -4.35
C PHE A 112 10.05 -10.66 -3.85
N SER A 113 9.46 -9.62 -4.43
CA SER A 113 9.48 -8.26 -3.87
C SER A 113 8.12 -7.60 -4.03
N ALA A 114 7.49 -7.28 -2.91
CA ALA A 114 6.27 -6.46 -2.91
C ALA A 114 6.54 -4.98 -3.27
N MET A 115 7.82 -4.58 -3.34
CA MET A 115 8.25 -3.27 -3.79
C MET A 115 8.82 -3.38 -5.21
N VAL A 116 8.07 -2.87 -6.18
CA VAL A 116 8.58 -2.53 -7.52
C VAL A 116 9.27 -1.17 -7.47
#